data_AF-A0A928CEC0-F1
#
_entry.id   AF-A0A928CEC0-F1
#
_cell.length_a   1.000
_cell.length_b   1.000
_cell.length_c   1.000
_cell.angle_alpha   90.00
_cell.angle_beta   90.00
_cell.angle_gamma   90.00
#
_symmetry.space_group_name_H-M   'P 1'
#
loop_
_entity.id
_entity.type
_entity.pdbx_description
1 polymer ?
#
loop_
_entity_poly.entity_id
_entity_poly.type
_entity_poly.pdbx_seq_one_letter_code
_entity_poly.pdbx_strand_id
1 'polypeptide(L)'
;MSSIRNKRKPRRRSYKYHSVTFKLTSGQYKSLKNYCKARKTTPIKLIKRSIERFTSHYEYEVPAELYLTENQLNLFDLEQLTMNNE
;
A
#
# COMPACT_ATOMS: atom_id res chain seq x y z
N MET A 1 19.54 21.83 47.80
CA MET A 1 19.92 20.90 46.71
C MET A 1 18.69 20.57 45.87
N SER A 2 18.50 21.25 44.74
CA SER A 2 17.38 21.00 43.83
C SER A 2 17.68 19.79 42.93
N SER A 3 16.90 18.73 43.10
CA SER A 3 16.97 17.49 42.32
C SER A 3 16.82 17.76 40.82
N ILE A 4 17.87 17.49 40.04
CA ILE A 4 17.85 17.55 38.57
C ILE A 4 16.94 16.43 38.07
N ARG A 5 15.70 16.76 37.73
CA ARG A 5 14.77 15.84 37.06
C ARG A 5 15.35 15.46 35.69
N ASN A 6 15.96 14.29 35.64
CA ASN A 6 16.54 13.70 34.44
C ASN A 6 15.40 13.43 33.43
N LYS A 7 15.19 14.33 32.46
CA LYS A 7 14.18 14.16 31.40
C LYS A 7 14.59 12.95 30.54
N ARG A 8 13.90 11.82 30.72
CA ARG A 8 14.12 10.61 29.91
C ARG A 8 13.92 10.96 28.44
N LYS A 9 14.94 10.69 27.61
CA LYS A 9 14.89 10.95 26.16
C LYS A 9 13.74 10.14 25.54
N PRO A 10 12.95 10.71 24.62
CA PRO A 10 11.87 9.98 23.96
C PRO A 10 12.45 8.80 23.18
N ARG A 11 11.87 7.61 23.39
CA ARG A 11 12.25 6.39 22.65
C ARG A 11 11.89 6.58 21.18
N ARG A 12 12.85 6.39 20.28
CA ARG A 12 12.61 6.41 18.83
C ARG A 12 11.63 5.28 18.48
N ARG A 13 10.58 5.59 17.70
CA ARG A 13 9.66 4.57 17.16
C ARG A 13 10.47 3.55 16.36
N SER A 14 10.29 2.26 16.61
CA SER A 14 10.90 1.22 15.80
C SER A 14 10.14 1.10 14.47
N TYR A 15 10.77 1.47 13.37
CA TYR A 15 10.22 1.21 12.05
C TYR A 15 10.32 -0.29 11.76
N LYS A 16 9.21 -0.92 11.39
CA LYS A 16 9.19 -2.30 10.87
C LYS A 16 9.37 -2.23 9.36
N TYR A 17 10.34 -2.96 8.83
CA TYR A 17 10.59 -3.05 7.39
C TYR A 17 10.29 -4.46 6.89
N HIS A 18 9.73 -4.58 5.69
CA HIS A 18 9.42 -5.86 5.06
C HIS A 18 10.07 -5.93 3.68
N SER A 19 10.63 -7.09 3.33
CA SER A 19 11.27 -7.33 2.03
C SER A 19 10.26 -7.87 1.03
N VAL A 20 10.18 -7.25 -0.14
CA VAL A 20 9.39 -7.75 -1.28
C VAL A 20 10.35 -8.16 -2.38
N THR A 21 10.32 -9.43 -2.79
CA THR A 21 11.14 -9.98 -3.86
C THR A 21 10.24 -10.45 -5.01
N PHE A 22 10.58 -10.05 -6.23
CA PHE A 22 9.90 -10.50 -7.44
C PHE A 22 10.90 -10.61 -8.58
N LYS A 23 10.59 -11.47 -9.54
CA LYS A 23 11.42 -11.67 -10.74
C LYS A 23 10.98 -10.71 -11.85
N LEU A 24 11.94 -10.23 -12.62
CA LEU A 24 11.71 -9.47 -13.84
C LEU A 24 12.21 -10.27 -15.04
N THR A 25 11.56 -10.09 -16.18
CA THR A 25 12.12 -10.59 -17.44
C THR A 25 13.43 -9.84 -17.76
N SER A 26 14.29 -10.47 -18.56
CA SER A 26 15.58 -9.88 -18.97
C SER A 26 15.39 -8.54 -19.68
N GLY A 27 14.39 -8.43 -20.55
CA GLY A 27 14.03 -7.19 -21.26
C GLY A 27 13.58 -6.08 -20.32
N GLN A 28 12.68 -6.39 -19.39
CA GLN A 28 12.22 -5.42 -18.38
C GLN A 28 13.37 -4.92 -17.51
N TYR A 29 14.27 -5.81 -17.08
CA TYR A 29 15.43 -5.42 -16.28
C TYR A 29 16.38 -4.51 -17.07
N LYS A 30 16.64 -4.80 -18.35
CA LYS A 30 17.47 -3.96 -19.21
C LYS A 30 16.86 -2.57 -19.41
N SER A 31 15.55 -2.51 -19.66
CA SER A 31 14.80 -1.25 -19.77
C SER A 31 14.87 -0.43 -18.48
N LEU A 32 14.62 -1.08 -17.33
CA LEU A 32 14.69 -0.47 -16.01
C LEU A 32 16.07 0.14 -15.73
N LYS A 33 17.14 -0.60 -16.05
CA LYS A 33 18.52 -0.14 -15.87
C LYS A 33 18.84 1.06 -16.77
N ASN A 34 18.42 1.03 -18.03
CA ASN A 34 18.65 2.13 -18.98
C ASN A 34 17.89 3.40 -18.55
N TYR A 35 16.64 3.26 -18.13
CA TYR A 35 15.86 4.39 -17.60
C TYR A 35 16.53 5.02 -16.38
N CYS A 36 16.94 4.19 -15.41
CA CYS A 36 17.60 4.66 -14.19
C CYS A 36 18.91 5.41 -14.50
N LYS A 37 19.68 4.96 -15.49
CA LYS A 37 20.88 5.66 -15.96
C LYS A 37 20.55 7.04 -16.54
N ALA A 38 19.56 7.11 -17.43
CA ALA A 38 19.18 8.35 -18.11
C ALA A 38 18.66 9.41 -17.13
N ARG A 39 17.93 9.00 -16.09
CA ARG A 39 17.32 9.90 -15.09
C ARG A 39 18.14 10.07 -13.81
N LYS A 40 19.33 9.46 -13.72
CA LYS A 40 20.17 9.44 -12.51
C LYS A 40 19.40 8.99 -11.26
N THR A 41 18.59 7.93 -11.40
CA THR A 41 17.81 7.33 -10.30
C THR A 41 18.28 5.91 -10.00
N THR A 42 17.76 5.31 -8.94
CA THR A 42 17.94 3.88 -8.65
C THR A 42 16.66 3.10 -8.95
N PRO A 43 16.76 1.81 -9.30
CA PRO A 43 15.58 0.97 -9.53
C PRO A 43 14.60 0.98 -8.36
N ILE A 44 15.12 0.90 -7.13
CA ILE A 44 14.30 0.93 -5.90
C ILE A 44 13.55 2.26 -5.77
N LYS A 45 14.24 3.39 -6.00
CA LYS A 45 13.61 4.71 -5.90
C LYS A 45 12.52 4.89 -6.95
N LEU A 46 12.74 4.38 -8.17
CA LEU A 46 11.75 4.41 -9.22
C LEU A 46 10.51 3.58 -8.85
N ILE A 47 10.70 2.33 -8.44
CA ILE A 47 9.61 1.42 -8.06
C ILE A 47 8.79 2.01 -6.91
N LYS A 48 9.46 2.49 -5.85
CA LYS A 48 8.77 3.13 -4.72
C LYS A 48 7.93 4.31 -5.17
N ARG A 49 8.49 5.22 -5.98
CA ARG A 49 7.78 6.40 -6.48
C ARG A 49 6.61 6.04 -7.40
N SER A 50 6.73 4.97 -8.19
CA SER A 50 5.64 4.51 -9.05
C SER A 50 4.49 3.91 -8.24
N ILE A 51 4.78 3.18 -7.17
CA ILE A 51 3.77 2.54 -6.31
C ILE A 51 3.15 3.54 -5.32
N GLU A 52 3.93 4.53 -4.86
CA GLU A 52 3.53 5.54 -3.87
C GLU A 52 2.24 6.27 -4.25
N ARG A 53 2.05 6.59 -5.53
CA ARG A 53 0.80 7.22 -6.01
C ARG A 53 -0.42 6.34 -5.78
N PHE A 54 -0.26 5.03 -5.85
CA PHE A 54 -1.35 4.07 -5.66
C PHE A 54 -1.52 3.67 -4.19
N THR A 55 -0.44 3.61 -3.39
CA THR A 55 -0.53 3.09 -2.01
C THR A 55 -0.67 4.16 -0.94
N SER A 56 -0.38 5.43 -1.25
CA SER A 56 -0.42 6.54 -0.28
C SER A 56 -1.74 6.67 0.48
N HIS A 57 -2.87 6.35 -0.16
CA HIS A 57 -4.20 6.48 0.45
C HIS A 57 -4.62 5.25 1.27
N TYR A 58 -3.83 4.17 1.25
CA TYR A 58 -4.18 2.88 1.85
C TYR A 58 -3.41 2.59 3.14
N GLU A 59 -2.64 3.55 3.66
CA GLU A 59 -1.79 3.35 4.85
C GLU A 59 -2.62 3.19 6.14
N TYR A 60 -3.75 3.89 6.24
CA TYR A 60 -4.56 3.95 7.47
C TYR A 60 -5.91 3.26 7.30
N GLU A 61 -6.67 3.61 6.26
CA GLU A 61 -7.97 3.04 5.97
C GLU A 61 -8.10 2.83 4.46
N VAL A 62 -8.58 1.66 4.06
CA VAL A 62 -8.99 1.42 2.67
C VAL A 62 -10.36 2.10 2.50
N PRO A 63 -10.57 2.94 1.47
CA PRO A 63 -11.85 3.59 1.25
C PRO A 63 -13.02 2.60 1.27
N ALA A 64 -14.08 2.92 2.03
CA ALA A 64 -15.28 2.08 2.15
C ALA A 64 -15.88 1.70 0.79
N GLU A 65 -15.72 2.58 -0.20
CA GLU A 65 -16.17 2.41 -1.59
C GLU A 65 -15.57 1.18 -2.28
N LEU A 66 -14.37 0.72 -1.89
CA LEU A 66 -13.73 -0.47 -2.46
C LEU A 66 -14.20 -1.77 -1.80
N TYR A 67 -14.85 -1.70 -0.63
CA TYR A 67 -15.43 -2.86 0.05
C TYR A 67 -16.84 -3.20 -0.45
N LEU A 68 -17.49 -2.26 -1.14
CA LEU A 68 -18.72 -2.53 -1.89
C LEU A 68 -18.32 -3.33 -3.13
N THR A 69 -18.31 -4.65 -3.03
CA THR A 69 -18.26 -5.48 -4.24
C THR A 69 -19.50 -5.16 -5.07
N GLU A 70 -19.31 -4.95 -6.39
CA GLU A 70 -20.37 -4.53 -7.33
C GLU A 70 -21.65 -5.39 -7.23
N ASN A 71 -21.54 -6.61 -6.71
CA ASN A 71 -22.63 -7.57 -6.58
C ASN A 71 -23.32 -7.65 -5.21
N GLN A 72 -22.96 -6.81 -4.21
CA GLN A 72 -23.63 -6.86 -2.89
C GLN A 72 -25.10 -6.41 -2.95
N LEU A 73 -25.45 -5.49 -3.84
CA LEU A 73 -26.84 -5.07 -4.03
C LEU A 73 -27.69 -6.18 -4.68
N ASN A 74 -27.08 -7.01 -5.53
CA ASN A 74 -27.75 -8.15 -6.17
C ASN A 74 -28.13 -9.26 -5.16
N LEU A 75 -27.55 -9.27 -3.96
CA LEU A 75 -27.94 -10.22 -2.91
C LEU A 75 -29.37 -9.95 -2.40
N PHE A 76 -29.77 -8.68 -2.32
CA PHE A 76 -31.11 -8.30 -1.87
C PHE A 76 -32.19 -8.55 -2.93
N ASP A 77 -31.84 -8.43 -4.22
CA ASP A 77 -32.77 -8.73 -5.32
C ASP A 77 -33.08 -10.23 -5.43
N LEU A 78 -32.09 -11.09 -5.16
CA LEU A 78 -32.28 -12.54 -5.12
C LEU A 78 -33.19 -12.97 -3.96
N GLU A 79 -33.07 -12.32 -2.81
CA GLU A 79 -33.87 -12.63 -1.62
C GLU A 79 -35.34 -12.24 -1.81
N GLN A 80 -35.63 -11.11 -2.47
CA GLN A 80 -37.01 -10.73 -2.81
C GLN A 80 -37.65 -11.65 -3.85
N LEU A 81 -36.89 -12.18 -4.81
CA LEU A 81 -37.40 -13.15 -5.77
C LEU A 81 -37.74 -14.49 -5.11
N THR A 82 -37.00 -14.92 -4.10
CA THR A 82 -37.32 -16.15 -3.36
C THR A 82 -38.56 -16.01 -2.47
N MET A 83 -38.81 -14.82 -1.91
CA MET A 83 -39.95 -14.57 -1.02
C MET A 83 -41.27 -14.26 -1.73
N ASN A 84 -41.24 -13.92 -3.02
CA ASN A 84 -42.43 -13.63 -3.83
C ASN A 84 -42.93 -14.85 -4.64
N ASN A 85 -42.25 -15.99 -4.53
CA ASN A 85 -42.60 -17.24 -5.22
C ASN A 85 -43.11 -18.34 -4.27
N GLU A 86 -43.43 -18.00 -3.02
CA GLU A 86 -44.27 -18.78 -2.10
C GLU A 86 -45.62 -18.08 -1.90
#